data_AF-A0A1A9WFN3-F1
#
_entry.id   AF-A0A1A9WFN3-F1
#
_cell.length_a   1.000
_cell.length_b   1.000
_cell.length_c   1.000
_cell.angle_alpha   90.00
_cell.angle_beta   90.00
_cell.angle_gamma   90.00
#
_symmetry.space_group_name_H-M   'P 1'
#
loop_
_entity.id
_entity.type
_entity.pdbx_description
1 polymer ?
#
loop_
_entity_poly.entity_id
_entity_poly.type
_entity_poly.pdbx_seq_one_letter_code
_entity_poly.pdbx_strand_id
1 'polypeptide(L)'
;MALRIFTFNLIKAHKNLFQNNQWNSSVLKYVNYGTEVTVSAAPSAFKKQKISKAMKAYLERAHEHDEFMKTQQLEYQIGKRHLANMMGEDPETFTQEDINNAVEYLFPSGLYEKKARPSIRSPDEVFPARKAAEFDETGRPFHSFFYTGTPNFYKLLYDIVEELNKLYDLEERLLRRGQRADPNQKIDLTGFSWVSKDELELRLVEKIGDIGYDNFLNAMNRLIENPFSYKCKAFIDQYTKTLISRSSEIEIPKPQIDANGRQYITTYECLRKTARGDVTVRVPGTGKISINGQDISYFEDIQPREQSRIKCGCKDDPVKLDEQFFCDIPNLNMYCG
;
A
#
# COMPACT_ATOMS: atom_id res chain seq x y z
N MET A 1 55.31 -17.06 24.81
CA MET A 1 54.19 -17.75 24.11
C MET A 1 52.89 -17.14 24.60
N ALA A 2 51.96 -16.95 23.66
CA ALA A 2 50.62 -16.38 23.85
C ALA A 2 50.57 -14.91 24.29
N LEU A 3 50.18 -14.05 23.34
CA LEU A 3 49.32 -12.86 23.51
C LEU A 3 49.47 -11.96 22.27
N ARG A 4 48.97 -12.40 21.11
CA ARG A 4 48.48 -11.56 20.01
C ARG A 4 47.61 -12.44 19.13
N ILE A 5 46.36 -12.00 18.91
CA ILE A 5 45.36 -12.36 17.90
C ILE A 5 44.01 -12.27 18.63
N PHE A 6 43.00 -11.70 17.96
CA PHE A 6 41.66 -11.33 18.44
C PHE A 6 41.50 -9.91 18.96
N THR A 7 41.78 -8.94 18.10
CA THR A 7 40.86 -7.80 17.93
C THR A 7 40.70 -7.56 16.43
N PHE A 8 39.53 -7.07 16.02
CA PHE A 8 39.05 -6.81 14.65
C PHE A 8 38.45 -8.01 13.88
N ASN A 9 37.16 -8.25 14.14
CA ASN A 9 36.17 -8.56 13.09
C ASN A 9 34.77 -8.50 13.69
N LEU A 10 34.11 -7.34 13.63
CA LEU A 10 32.69 -7.19 13.93
C LEU A 10 32.12 -5.90 13.31
N ILE A 11 32.46 -5.61 12.04
CA ILE A 11 31.76 -4.56 11.26
C ILE A 11 31.65 -5.03 9.78
N LYS A 12 30.65 -5.86 9.52
CA LYS A 12 30.00 -6.21 8.24
C LYS A 12 29.03 -7.34 8.59
N ALA A 13 27.72 -7.30 8.38
CA ALA A 13 26.92 -6.56 7.43
C ALA A 13 25.49 -6.46 7.97
N HIS A 14 24.88 -5.27 7.91
CA HIS A 14 23.43 -5.09 7.82
C HIS A 14 23.19 -3.70 7.22
N LYS A 15 23.47 -3.57 5.93
CA LYS A 15 22.93 -2.50 5.08
C LYS A 15 22.13 -3.21 4.00
N ASN A 16 20.81 -3.01 4.06
CA ASN A 16 19.80 -3.16 3.00
C ASN A 16 18.51 -3.74 3.61
N LEU A 17 17.63 -2.85 4.06
CA LEU A 17 16.21 -3.19 4.29
C LEU A 17 15.30 -1.94 4.26
N PHE A 18 15.73 -0.84 3.62
CA PHE A 18 14.94 0.40 3.59
C PHE A 18 15.12 1.17 2.28
N GLN A 19 14.60 0.61 1.18
CA GLN A 19 14.27 1.26 -0.10
C GLN A 19 13.31 0.26 -0.79
N ASN A 20 12.05 0.50 -1.16
CA ASN A 20 11.29 1.69 -1.48
C ASN A 20 9.80 1.34 -1.28
N ASN A 21 9.04 2.13 -0.53
CA ASN A 21 7.59 2.12 -0.65
C ASN A 21 7.13 3.56 -0.92
N GLN A 22 7.06 3.84 -2.22
CA GLN A 22 6.50 5.06 -2.77
C GLN A 22 4.97 4.92 -2.66
N TRP A 23 4.39 5.45 -1.58
CA TRP A 23 2.94 5.45 -1.40
C TRP A 23 2.33 6.58 -2.23
N ASN A 24 1.64 6.18 -3.28
CA ASN A 24 0.66 7.01 -3.99
C ASN A 24 -0.49 7.32 -3.03
N SER A 25 -0.91 8.59 -3.01
CA SER A 25 -2.14 9.06 -2.37
C SER A 25 -3.36 8.60 -3.17
N SER A 26 -3.67 7.31 -3.12
CA SER A 26 -5.00 6.83 -3.46
C SER A 26 -5.85 6.97 -2.22
N VAL A 27 -6.90 7.80 -2.31
CA VAL A 27 -7.98 8.00 -1.34
C VAL A 27 -8.34 6.67 -0.65
N LEU A 28 -7.75 6.43 0.52
CA LEU A 28 -8.23 5.42 1.44
C LEU A 28 -9.55 5.97 1.96
N LYS A 29 -10.66 5.44 1.43
CA LYS A 29 -11.95 5.57 2.11
C LYS A 29 -11.74 5.02 3.52
N TYR A 30 -11.75 5.89 4.51
CA TYR A 30 -11.71 5.52 5.91
C TYR A 30 -12.94 4.67 6.22
N VAL A 31 -12.76 3.35 6.19
CA VAL A 31 -13.69 2.44 6.83
C VAL A 31 -13.34 2.52 8.31
N ASN A 32 -14.25 3.07 9.09
CA ASN A 32 -14.14 3.10 10.54
C ASN A 32 -14.16 1.63 11.02
N TYR A 33 -12.99 1.07 11.30
CA TYR A 33 -12.84 -0.27 11.88
C TYR A 33 -12.91 -0.25 13.41
N GLY A 34 -13.43 0.82 13.99
CA GLY A 34 -13.96 0.75 15.34
C GLY A 34 -15.05 -0.32 15.35
N THR A 35 -14.75 -1.49 15.92
CA THR A 35 -15.80 -2.37 16.40
C THR A 35 -16.48 -1.63 17.54
N GLU A 36 -17.48 -0.80 17.20
CA GLU A 36 -18.46 -0.35 18.17
C GLU A 36 -19.13 -1.61 18.70
N VAL A 37 -18.70 -2.02 19.89
CA VAL A 37 -19.41 -3.02 20.66
C VAL A 37 -20.69 -2.31 21.14
N THR A 38 -21.72 -2.29 20.30
CA THR A 38 -23.03 -1.78 20.70
C THR A 38 -23.60 -2.73 21.75
N VAL A 39 -23.40 -2.41 23.03
CA VAL A 39 -24.04 -3.13 24.13
C VAL A 39 -25.11 -2.25 24.73
N SER A 40 -26.35 -2.43 24.27
CA SER A 40 -27.53 -2.03 25.04
C SER A 40 -27.65 -2.98 26.23
N ALA A 41 -26.85 -2.75 27.27
CA ALA A 41 -26.98 -3.47 28.53
C ALA A 41 -28.20 -2.93 29.28
N ALA A 42 -29.25 -3.75 29.43
CA ALA A 42 -30.35 -3.45 30.34
C ALA A 42 -29.79 -3.29 31.77
N PRO A 43 -30.21 -2.27 32.54
CA PRO A 43 -29.71 -2.03 33.89
C PRO A 43 -30.24 -3.12 34.81
N SER A 44 -29.45 -4.18 34.97
CA SER A 44 -29.74 -5.23 35.94
C SER A 44 -29.22 -4.78 37.30
N ALA A 45 -30.13 -4.71 38.28
CA ALA A 45 -29.87 -4.29 39.64
C ALA A 45 -28.99 -5.32 40.37
N PHE A 46 -27.69 -5.32 40.08
CA PHE A 46 -26.72 -6.16 40.76
C PHE A 46 -25.97 -5.37 41.83
N LYS A 47 -25.86 -5.96 43.02
CA LYS A 47 -25.04 -5.45 44.12
C LYS A 47 -23.61 -5.24 43.61
N LYS A 48 -23.09 -4.02 43.71
CA LYS A 48 -21.70 -3.65 43.33
C LYS A 48 -20.73 -4.57 44.07
N GLN A 49 -20.28 -5.63 43.41
CA GLN A 49 -19.22 -6.48 43.93
C GLN A 49 -17.92 -5.67 43.95
N LYS A 50 -17.05 -5.95 44.92
CA LYS A 50 -15.76 -5.26 45.05
C LYS A 50 -14.88 -5.69 43.89
N ILE A 51 -14.80 -4.84 42.86
CA ILE A 51 -13.92 -5.03 41.72
C ILE A 51 -12.46 -4.99 42.18
N SER A 52 -11.59 -5.75 41.53
CA SER A 52 -10.15 -5.68 41.82
C SER A 52 -9.58 -4.30 41.49
N LYS A 53 -8.53 -3.88 42.23
CA LYS A 53 -7.88 -2.57 42.02
C LYS A 53 -7.34 -2.41 40.60
N ALA A 54 -6.81 -3.48 40.00
CA ALA A 54 -6.30 -3.49 38.64
C ALA A 54 -7.40 -3.21 37.59
N MET A 55 -8.58 -3.81 37.81
CA MET A 55 -9.75 -3.66 36.96
C MET A 55 -10.30 -2.22 37.01
N LYS A 56 -10.37 -1.64 38.21
CA LYS A 56 -10.77 -0.23 38.38
C LYS A 56 -9.80 0.71 37.67
N ALA A 57 -8.49 0.51 37.84
CA ALA A 57 -7.47 1.32 37.17
C ALA A 57 -7.46 1.17 35.64
N TYR A 58 -7.98 0.05 35.11
CA TYR A 58 -8.15 -0.12 33.67
C TYR A 58 -9.37 0.66 33.15
N LEU A 59 -10.51 0.62 33.85
CA LEU A 59 -11.70 1.42 33.49
C LEU A 59 -11.41 2.92 33.53
N GLU A 60 -10.71 3.37 34.57
CA GLU A 60 -10.30 4.77 34.73
C GLU A 60 -9.44 5.22 33.55
N ARG A 61 -8.43 4.42 33.17
CA ARG A 61 -7.59 4.69 31.98
C ARG A 61 -8.37 4.71 30.67
N ALA A 62 -9.38 3.85 30.52
CA ALA A 62 -10.24 3.83 29.33
C ALA A 62 -11.09 5.10 29.26
N HIS A 63 -11.71 5.49 30.39
CA HIS A 63 -12.51 6.71 30.49
C HIS A 63 -11.68 7.97 30.22
N GLU A 64 -10.51 8.09 30.84
CA GLU A 64 -9.57 9.19 30.61
C GLU A 64 -9.17 9.29 29.13
N HIS A 65 -8.98 8.15 28.46
CA HIS A 65 -8.66 8.12 27.04
C HIS A 65 -9.84 8.60 26.19
N ASP A 66 -11.07 8.17 26.50
CA ASP A 66 -12.27 8.60 25.78
C ASP A 66 -12.53 10.11 25.96
N GLU A 67 -12.35 10.63 27.17
CA GLU A 67 -12.42 12.07 27.45
C GLU A 67 -11.32 12.85 26.72
N PHE A 68 -10.09 12.32 26.72
CA PHE A 68 -8.99 12.88 25.95
C PHE A 68 -9.32 12.93 24.45
N MET A 69 -9.82 11.85 23.85
CA MET A 69 -10.18 11.83 22.43
C MET A 69 -11.28 12.86 22.11
N LYS A 70 -12.31 12.99 22.96
CA LYS A 70 -13.37 14.00 22.80
C LYS A 70 -12.83 15.43 22.85
N THR A 71 -11.97 15.72 23.82
CA THR A 71 -11.35 17.05 23.93
C THR A 71 -10.49 17.38 22.71
N GLN A 72 -9.67 16.43 22.23
CA GLN A 72 -8.85 16.60 21.04
C GLN A 72 -9.70 16.79 19.76
N GLN A 73 -10.84 16.11 19.64
CA GLN A 73 -11.75 16.30 18.51
C GLN A 73 -12.36 17.71 18.50
N LEU A 74 -12.74 18.24 19.67
CA LEU A 74 -13.22 19.62 19.80
C LEU A 74 -12.13 20.64 19.47
N GLU A 75 -10.92 20.45 20.01
CA GLU A 75 -9.76 21.31 19.72
C GLU A 75 -9.41 21.30 18.23
N TYR A 76 -9.48 20.14 17.57
CA TYR A 76 -9.27 20.03 16.13
C TYR A 76 -10.31 20.82 15.33
N GLN A 77 -11.59 20.74 15.69
CA GLN A 77 -12.64 21.51 15.01
C GLN A 77 -12.49 23.02 15.19
N ILE A 78 -12.12 23.45 16.40
CA ILE A 78 -11.84 24.86 16.70
C ILE A 78 -10.61 25.34 15.91
N GLY A 79 -9.54 24.55 15.93
CA GLY A 79 -8.30 24.80 15.18
C GLY A 79 -8.53 24.89 13.67
N LYS A 80 -9.36 24.00 13.12
CA LYS A 80 -9.77 24.03 11.70
C LYS A 80 -10.41 25.36 11.32
N ARG A 81 -11.34 25.86 12.14
CA ARG A 81 -12.02 27.15 11.92
C ARG A 81 -11.05 28.33 12.02
N HIS A 82 -10.13 28.30 12.97
CA HIS A 82 -9.11 29.34 13.10
C HIS A 82 -8.13 29.35 11.93
N LEU A 83 -7.73 28.17 11.45
CA LEU A 83 -6.85 28.05 10.30
C LEU A 83 -7.51 28.61 9.03
N ALA A 84 -8.79 28.26 8.79
CA ALA A 84 -9.56 28.82 7.69
C ALA A 84 -9.63 30.36 7.77
N ASN A 85 -9.90 30.91 8.95
CA ASN A 85 -9.94 32.37 9.16
C ASN A 85 -8.58 33.05 8.92
N MET A 86 -7.45 32.42 9.28
CA MET A 86 -6.11 32.96 8.99
C MET A 86 -5.79 32.96 7.49
N MET A 87 -6.26 31.96 6.76
CA MET A 87 -6.07 31.84 5.31
C MET A 87 -7.09 32.65 4.50
N GLY A 88 -8.15 33.17 5.15
CA GLY A 88 -9.23 33.90 4.48
C GLY A 88 -10.21 32.99 3.72
N GLU A 89 -10.26 31.70 4.05
CA GLU A 89 -11.12 30.70 3.43
C GLU A 89 -12.37 30.41 4.28
N ASP A 90 -13.40 29.84 3.66
CA ASP A 90 -14.63 29.45 4.35
C ASP A 90 -14.43 28.17 5.19
N PRO A 91 -14.77 28.17 6.50
CA PRO A 91 -14.52 27.03 7.40
C PRO A 91 -15.24 25.73 7.02
N GLU A 92 -16.39 25.81 6.36
CA GLU A 92 -17.20 24.65 6.01
C GLU A 92 -16.68 23.95 4.75
N THR A 93 -16.17 24.73 3.78
CA THR A 93 -15.59 24.22 2.53
C THR A 93 -14.15 23.72 2.70
N PHE A 94 -13.50 24.04 3.82
CA PHE A 94 -12.08 23.76 4.05
C PHE A 94 -11.76 22.25 4.12
N THR A 95 -10.99 21.75 3.14
CA THR A 95 -10.63 20.32 3.02
C THR A 95 -9.31 19.98 3.71
N GLN A 96 -8.98 18.69 3.85
CA GLN A 96 -7.70 18.26 4.44
C GLN A 96 -6.49 18.64 3.58
N GLU A 97 -6.67 18.79 2.27
CA GLU A 97 -5.60 19.24 1.37
C GLU A 97 -5.27 20.71 1.61
N ASP A 98 -6.30 21.55 1.75
CA ASP A 98 -6.15 22.98 2.06
C ASP A 98 -5.49 23.19 3.41
N ILE A 99 -5.88 22.37 4.41
CA ILE A 99 -5.23 22.32 5.72
C ILE A 99 -3.73 22.03 5.58
N ASN A 100 -3.36 21.00 4.81
CA ASN A 100 -1.95 20.61 4.65
C ASN A 100 -1.15 21.72 3.96
N ASN A 101 -1.72 22.35 2.93
CA ASN A 101 -1.10 23.45 2.20
C ASN A 101 -0.91 24.68 3.10
N ALA A 102 -1.93 25.02 3.89
CA ALA A 102 -1.86 26.12 4.85
C ALA A 102 -0.78 25.88 5.92
N VAL A 103 -0.69 24.67 6.47
CA VAL A 103 0.34 24.30 7.45
C VAL A 103 1.74 24.34 6.84
N GLU A 104 1.92 23.86 5.61
CA GLU A 104 3.21 23.92 4.91
C GLU A 104 3.66 25.36 4.66
N TYR A 105 2.73 26.27 4.36
CA TYR A 105 3.00 27.69 4.19
C TYR A 105 3.34 28.39 5.52
N LEU A 106 2.53 28.18 6.57
CA LEU A 106 2.71 28.85 7.87
C LEU A 106 3.93 28.32 8.64
N PHE A 107 4.22 27.02 8.52
CA PHE A 107 5.30 26.34 9.23
C PHE A 107 6.20 25.58 8.23
N PRO A 108 7.01 26.29 7.43
CA PRO A 108 7.85 25.65 6.43
C PRO A 108 8.91 24.75 7.11
N SER A 109 8.89 23.46 6.78
CA SER A 109 9.84 22.48 7.31
C SER A 109 10.64 21.83 6.18
N GLY A 110 11.97 21.95 6.24
CA GLY A 110 12.90 21.34 5.29
C GLY A 110 13.24 19.87 5.58
N LEU A 111 12.52 19.20 6.49
CA LEU A 111 12.80 17.80 6.83
C LEU A 111 12.42 16.85 5.68
N TYR A 112 13.33 15.94 5.32
CA TYR A 112 13.08 14.93 4.28
C TYR A 112 11.99 13.94 4.68
N GLU A 113 11.94 13.56 5.96
CA GLU A 113 10.93 12.66 6.52
C GLU A 113 9.60 13.40 6.66
N LYS A 114 8.60 13.04 5.82
CA LYS A 114 7.27 13.67 5.85
C LYS A 114 6.56 13.51 7.20
N LYS A 115 6.79 12.39 7.91
CA LYS A 115 6.19 12.11 9.22
C LYS A 115 6.70 13.01 10.34
N ALA A 116 7.89 13.60 10.17
CA ALA A 116 8.48 14.50 11.16
C ALA A 116 8.10 15.97 10.95
N ARG A 117 7.34 16.27 9.90
CA ARG A 117 6.88 17.64 9.60
C ARG A 117 5.67 18.01 10.47
N PRO A 118 5.46 19.30 10.76
CA PRO A 118 4.22 19.78 11.36
C PRO A 118 3.02 19.32 10.53
N SER A 119 2.01 18.74 11.18
CA SER A 119 0.77 18.36 10.52
C SER A 119 -0.40 18.45 11.50
N ILE A 120 -1.57 18.80 10.99
CA ILE A 120 -2.83 18.82 11.73
C ILE A 120 -3.82 17.89 11.03
N ARG A 121 -4.32 16.90 11.76
CA ARG A 121 -5.23 15.86 11.26
C ARG A 121 -6.25 15.51 12.34
N SER A 122 -7.30 14.80 11.95
CA SER A 122 -8.27 14.27 12.92
C SER A 122 -7.55 13.41 13.99
N PRO A 123 -7.92 13.52 15.27
CA PRO A 123 -7.35 12.70 16.34
C PRO A 123 -7.38 11.20 16.05
N ASP A 124 -8.42 10.72 15.35
CA ASP A 124 -8.59 9.30 15.02
C ASP A 124 -7.50 8.77 14.07
N GLU A 125 -6.86 9.64 13.28
CA GLU A 125 -5.75 9.27 12.39
C GLU A 125 -4.39 9.38 13.08
N VAL A 126 -4.27 10.28 14.06
CA VAL A 126 -3.00 10.60 14.73
C VAL A 126 -2.74 9.62 15.87
N PHE A 127 -3.76 9.34 16.67
CA PHE A 127 -3.65 8.44 17.80
C PHE A 127 -3.91 7.00 17.34
N PRO A 128 -3.09 6.03 17.77
CA PRO A 128 -3.34 4.64 17.44
C PRO A 128 -4.67 4.20 18.06
N ALA A 129 -5.48 3.49 17.26
CA ALA A 129 -6.72 2.90 17.76
C ALA A 129 -6.41 2.01 18.98
N ARG A 130 -7.14 2.25 20.06
CA ARG A 130 -7.09 1.43 21.28
C ARG A 130 -8.42 0.71 21.43
N LYS A 131 -8.36 -0.47 22.02
CA LYS A 131 -9.57 -1.18 22.39
C LYS A 131 -10.31 -0.39 23.47
N ALA A 132 -11.62 -0.31 23.32
CA ALA A 132 -12.51 0.11 24.39
C ALA A 132 -12.41 -0.87 25.58
N ALA A 133 -12.97 -0.47 26.72
CA ALA A 133 -13.02 -1.35 27.87
C ALA A 133 -13.76 -2.66 27.53
N GLU A 134 -13.13 -3.80 27.79
CA GLU A 134 -13.68 -5.12 27.43
C GLU A 134 -14.68 -5.68 28.46
N PHE A 135 -14.96 -4.93 29.53
CA PHE A 135 -15.79 -5.38 30.65
C PHE A 135 -16.56 -4.24 31.32
N ASP A 136 -17.63 -4.61 32.02
CA ASP A 136 -18.50 -3.73 32.80
C ASP A 136 -17.91 -3.31 34.15
N GLU A 137 -18.51 -2.30 34.79
CA GLU A 137 -18.25 -1.97 36.21
C GLU A 137 -18.48 -3.17 37.15
N THR A 138 -19.26 -4.17 36.75
CA THR A 138 -19.46 -5.39 37.56
C THR A 138 -18.29 -6.38 37.43
N GLY A 139 -17.37 -6.14 36.50
CA GLY A 139 -16.29 -7.04 36.13
C GLY A 139 -16.69 -8.11 35.10
N ARG A 140 -17.93 -8.04 34.56
CA ARG A 140 -18.40 -8.95 33.52
C ARG A 140 -17.82 -8.56 32.16
N PRO A 141 -17.12 -9.46 31.45
CA PRO A 141 -16.68 -9.19 30.08
C PRO A 141 -17.85 -9.06 29.10
N PHE A 142 -17.70 -8.17 28.12
CA PHE A 142 -18.68 -8.00 27.04
C PHE A 142 -18.64 -9.14 26.02
N HIS A 143 -17.45 -9.68 25.76
CA HIS A 143 -17.23 -10.70 24.75
C HIS A 143 -17.09 -12.09 25.36
N SER A 144 -17.71 -13.11 24.74
CA SER A 144 -17.62 -14.51 25.19
C SER A 144 -16.18 -15.04 25.16
N PHE A 145 -15.43 -14.74 24.10
CA PHE A 145 -14.02 -15.10 23.94
C PHE A 145 -13.02 -14.25 24.75
N PHE A 146 -13.46 -13.39 25.68
CA PHE A 146 -12.56 -12.54 26.47
C PHE A 146 -11.41 -13.33 27.14
N TYR A 147 -11.72 -14.49 27.72
CA TYR A 147 -10.75 -15.32 28.43
C TYR A 147 -9.73 -16.04 27.54
N THR A 148 -9.81 -15.88 26.21
CA THR A 148 -8.80 -16.38 25.26
C THR A 148 -7.61 -15.44 25.12
N GLY A 149 -7.71 -14.20 25.62
CA GLY A 149 -6.68 -13.15 25.52
C GLY A 149 -6.68 -12.37 24.21
N THR A 150 -7.13 -12.97 23.10
CA THR A 150 -7.28 -12.30 21.78
C THR A 150 -8.71 -12.50 21.25
N PRO A 151 -9.71 -11.88 21.89
CA PRO A 151 -11.12 -12.12 21.59
C PRO A 151 -11.49 -11.82 20.14
N ASN A 152 -10.97 -10.75 19.53
CA ASN A 152 -11.35 -10.37 18.16
C ASN A 152 -10.77 -11.35 17.13
N PHE A 153 -9.53 -11.80 17.32
CA PHE A 153 -8.91 -12.80 16.46
C PHE A 153 -9.63 -14.16 16.51
N TYR A 154 -9.94 -14.65 17.70
CA TYR A 154 -10.69 -15.92 17.81
C TYR A 154 -12.14 -15.81 17.35
N LYS A 155 -12.75 -14.64 17.50
CA LYS A 155 -14.06 -14.35 16.89
C LYS A 155 -13.98 -14.45 15.36
N LEU A 156 -12.97 -13.85 14.75
CA LEU A 156 -12.76 -13.95 13.30
C LEU A 156 -12.64 -15.41 12.84
N LEU A 157 -11.86 -16.23 13.54
CA LEU A 157 -11.75 -17.66 13.23
C LEU A 157 -13.07 -18.40 13.41
N TYR A 158 -13.84 -18.06 14.44
CA TYR A 158 -15.18 -18.61 14.67
C TYR A 158 -16.13 -18.25 13.52
N ASP A 159 -16.15 -16.99 13.11
CA ASP A 159 -16.99 -16.50 12.01
C ASP A 159 -16.64 -17.19 10.69
N ILE A 160 -15.35 -17.46 10.42
CA ILE A 160 -14.90 -18.24 9.24
C ILE A 160 -15.48 -19.66 9.29
N VAL A 161 -15.42 -20.32 10.45
CA VAL A 161 -15.97 -21.67 10.61
C VAL A 161 -17.49 -21.66 10.47
N GLU A 162 -18.17 -20.61 10.94
CA GLU A 162 -19.61 -20.45 10.76
C GLU A 162 -19.97 -20.32 9.27
N GLU A 163 -19.24 -19.50 8.51
CA GLU A 163 -19.42 -19.39 7.05
C GLU A 163 -19.12 -20.72 6.33
N LEU A 164 -18.09 -21.45 6.75
CA LEU A 164 -17.80 -22.79 6.23
C LEU A 164 -18.97 -23.77 6.46
N ASN A 165 -19.54 -23.77 7.67
CA ASN A 165 -20.68 -24.64 7.98
C ASN A 165 -21.92 -24.26 7.16
N LYS A 166 -22.18 -22.96 6.95
CA LYS A 166 -23.26 -22.50 6.05
C LYS A 166 -23.07 -23.01 4.62
N LEU A 167 -21.83 -23.06 4.13
CA LEU A 167 -21.52 -23.63 2.82
C LEU A 167 -21.74 -25.14 2.76
N TYR A 168 -21.33 -25.88 3.80
CA TYR A 168 -21.56 -27.33 3.88
C TYR A 168 -23.06 -27.67 3.95
N ASP A 169 -23.85 -26.94 4.74
CA ASP A 169 -25.31 -27.11 4.80
C ASP A 169 -25.99 -26.83 3.45
N LEU A 170 -25.47 -25.84 2.71
CA LEU A 170 -25.94 -25.51 1.38
C LEU A 170 -25.59 -26.62 0.40
N GLU A 171 -24.34 -27.10 0.41
CA GLU A 171 -23.88 -28.21 -0.40
C GLU A 171 -24.74 -29.45 -0.19
N GLU A 172 -24.98 -29.84 1.06
CA GLU A 172 -25.84 -30.98 1.38
C GLU A 172 -27.26 -30.78 0.84
N ARG A 173 -27.83 -29.58 1.00
CA ARG A 173 -29.17 -29.26 0.49
C ARG A 173 -29.27 -29.35 -1.03
N LEU A 174 -28.23 -28.94 -1.76
CA LEU A 174 -28.19 -29.02 -3.22
C LEU A 174 -27.91 -30.43 -3.72
N LEU A 175 -27.05 -31.19 -3.04
CA LEU A 175 -26.82 -32.61 -3.32
C LEU A 175 -28.10 -33.43 -3.17
N ARG A 176 -28.90 -33.18 -2.12
CA ARG A 176 -30.23 -33.82 -1.95
C ARG A 176 -31.20 -33.49 -3.09
N ARG A 177 -31.04 -32.34 -3.75
CA ARG A 177 -31.83 -31.93 -4.94
C ARG A 177 -31.24 -32.42 -6.26
N GLY A 178 -30.08 -33.09 -6.24
CA GLY A 178 -29.37 -33.57 -7.43
C GLY A 178 -28.67 -32.47 -8.23
N GLN A 179 -28.56 -31.24 -7.70
CA GLN A 179 -27.90 -30.13 -8.37
C GLN A 179 -26.41 -30.12 -8.00
N ARG A 180 -25.53 -30.14 -9.01
CA ARG A 180 -24.08 -30.03 -8.83
C ARG A 180 -23.65 -28.57 -8.89
N ALA A 181 -22.52 -28.25 -8.26
CA ALA A 181 -21.94 -26.93 -8.31
C ALA A 181 -21.46 -26.59 -9.73
N ASP A 182 -21.80 -25.39 -10.21
CA ASP A 182 -21.33 -24.91 -11.51
C ASP A 182 -19.87 -24.45 -11.38
N PRO A 183 -18.93 -24.96 -12.21
CA PRO A 183 -17.52 -24.62 -12.12
C PRO A 183 -17.24 -23.13 -12.44
N ASN A 184 -18.09 -22.49 -13.24
CA ASN A 184 -17.96 -21.08 -13.62
C ASN A 184 -18.33 -20.10 -12.48
N GLN A 185 -18.96 -20.57 -11.41
CA GLN A 185 -19.33 -19.71 -10.28
C GLN A 185 -18.26 -19.69 -9.18
N LYS A 186 -17.13 -20.39 -9.36
CA LYS A 186 -16.04 -20.35 -8.38
C LYS A 186 -15.39 -18.96 -8.36
N ILE A 187 -15.00 -18.50 -7.17
CA ILE A 187 -14.32 -17.22 -7.02
C ILE A 187 -12.90 -17.35 -7.56
N ASP A 188 -12.58 -16.54 -8.57
CA ASP A 188 -11.23 -16.36 -9.07
C ASP A 188 -10.51 -15.28 -8.26
N LEU A 189 -9.38 -15.62 -7.66
CA LEU A 189 -8.51 -14.68 -6.91
C LEU A 189 -7.44 -14.03 -7.79
N THR A 190 -7.52 -14.16 -9.10
CA THR A 190 -6.53 -13.59 -10.02
C THR A 190 -6.53 -12.06 -9.91
N GLY A 191 -5.46 -11.49 -9.34
CA GLY A 191 -5.35 -10.06 -9.06
C GLY A 191 -5.77 -9.62 -7.66
N PHE A 192 -6.05 -10.56 -6.75
CA PHE A 192 -6.28 -10.27 -5.33
C PHE A 192 -5.19 -10.87 -4.46
N SER A 193 -4.82 -10.17 -3.38
CA SER A 193 -3.98 -10.68 -2.30
C SER A 193 -4.71 -10.62 -0.98
N TRP A 194 -4.37 -11.52 -0.06
CA TRP A 194 -4.83 -11.42 1.32
C TRP A 194 -4.29 -10.18 2.01
N VAL A 195 -5.05 -9.65 2.96
CA VAL A 195 -4.62 -8.58 3.86
C VAL A 195 -3.38 -9.02 4.63
N SER A 196 -2.36 -8.17 4.70
CA SER A 196 -1.11 -8.51 5.40
C SER A 196 -1.30 -8.61 6.92
N LYS A 197 -0.34 -9.23 7.61
CA LYS A 197 -0.37 -9.39 9.07
C LYS A 197 -0.58 -8.05 9.79
N ASP A 198 0.23 -7.04 9.47
CA ASP A 198 0.18 -5.72 10.13
C ASP A 198 -1.18 -5.04 9.94
N GLU A 199 -1.78 -5.21 8.77
CA GLU A 199 -3.09 -4.64 8.45
C GLU A 199 -4.22 -5.39 9.17
N LEU A 200 -4.09 -6.71 9.34
CA LEU A 200 -5.02 -7.51 10.12
C LEU A 200 -4.96 -7.13 11.61
N GLU A 201 -3.75 -6.92 12.15
CA GLU A 201 -3.54 -6.42 13.52
C GLU A 201 -4.16 -5.04 13.72
N LEU A 202 -3.97 -4.14 12.75
CA LEU A 202 -4.57 -2.81 12.78
C LEU A 202 -6.09 -2.88 12.78
N ARG A 203 -6.67 -3.77 11.97
CA ARG A 203 -8.13 -3.93 11.86
C ARG A 203 -8.74 -4.57 13.10
N LEU A 204 -8.08 -5.55 13.71
CA LEU A 204 -8.58 -6.23 14.92
C LEU A 204 -8.20 -5.51 16.22
N VAL A 205 -7.29 -4.53 16.15
CA VAL A 205 -6.69 -3.82 17.29
C VAL A 205 -6.07 -4.81 18.28
N GLU A 206 -5.45 -5.87 17.74
CA GLU A 206 -4.86 -6.98 18.48
C GLU A 206 -3.54 -7.38 17.86
N LYS A 207 -2.58 -7.81 18.69
CA LYS A 207 -1.32 -8.37 18.21
C LYS A 207 -1.51 -9.85 17.88
N ILE A 208 -0.99 -10.28 16.74
CA ILE A 208 -1.17 -11.63 16.21
C ILE A 208 0.22 -12.28 16.07
N GLY A 209 0.33 -13.55 16.47
CA GLY A 209 1.55 -14.32 16.20
C GLY A 209 1.61 -14.78 14.75
N ASP A 210 2.81 -15.03 14.21
CA ASP A 210 2.96 -15.50 12.81
C ASP A 210 2.17 -16.80 12.56
N ILE A 211 2.23 -17.73 13.52
CA ILE A 211 1.44 -18.98 13.51
C ILE A 211 -0.06 -18.70 13.48
N GLY A 212 -0.52 -17.67 14.19
CA GLY A 212 -1.93 -17.27 14.18
C GLY A 212 -2.36 -16.78 12.81
N TYR A 213 -1.51 -15.99 12.15
CA TYR A 213 -1.77 -15.52 10.80
C TYR A 213 -1.76 -16.66 9.77
N ASP A 214 -0.86 -17.64 9.89
CA ASP A 214 -0.86 -18.84 9.04
C ASP A 214 -2.16 -19.65 9.20
N ASN A 215 -2.65 -19.79 10.43
CA ASN A 215 -3.93 -20.45 10.69
C ASN A 215 -5.11 -19.72 10.03
N PHE A 216 -5.11 -18.39 10.06
CA PHE A 216 -6.10 -17.58 9.35
C PHE A 216 -6.05 -17.80 7.84
N LEU A 217 -4.86 -17.78 7.24
CA LEU A 217 -4.69 -18.04 5.81
C LEU A 217 -5.19 -19.44 5.42
N ASN A 218 -4.86 -20.46 6.22
CA ASN A 218 -5.34 -21.82 5.99
C ASN A 218 -6.87 -21.92 6.05
N ALA A 219 -7.50 -21.23 7.00
CA ALA A 219 -8.96 -21.20 7.11
C ALA A 219 -9.63 -20.49 5.93
N MET A 220 -9.07 -19.37 5.47
CA MET A 220 -9.57 -18.63 4.31
C MET A 220 -9.37 -19.40 2.99
N ASN A 221 -8.22 -20.03 2.79
CA ASN A 221 -7.97 -20.88 1.62
C ASN A 221 -8.97 -22.05 1.59
N ARG A 222 -9.23 -22.67 2.73
CA ARG A 222 -10.27 -23.72 2.85
C ARG A 222 -11.66 -23.20 2.48
N LEU A 223 -11.99 -21.95 2.80
CA LEU A 223 -13.27 -21.33 2.43
C LEU A 223 -13.41 -21.19 0.91
N ILE A 224 -12.34 -20.81 0.21
CA ILE A 224 -12.31 -20.65 -1.24
C ILE A 224 -12.31 -21.98 -2.00
N GLU A 225 -11.67 -23.00 -1.45
CA GLU A 225 -11.64 -24.34 -2.03
C GLU A 225 -13.05 -24.93 -2.21
N ASN A 226 -14.02 -24.51 -1.40
CA ASN A 226 -15.39 -24.99 -1.49
C ASN A 226 -16.05 -24.63 -2.83
N PRO A 227 -16.87 -25.54 -3.40
CA PRO A 227 -17.55 -25.30 -4.68
C PRO A 227 -18.51 -24.11 -4.68
N PHE A 228 -19.12 -23.80 -3.53
CA PHE A 228 -20.13 -22.75 -3.37
C PHE A 228 -19.58 -21.44 -2.79
N SER A 229 -18.27 -21.20 -2.89
CA SER A 229 -17.59 -20.05 -2.30
C SER A 229 -18.17 -18.69 -2.71
N TYR A 230 -18.83 -18.57 -3.87
CA TYR A 230 -19.49 -17.35 -4.33
C TYR A 230 -20.51 -16.76 -3.35
N LYS A 231 -21.16 -17.59 -2.51
CA LYS A 231 -22.12 -17.10 -1.51
C LYS A 231 -21.44 -16.29 -0.40
N CYS A 232 -20.19 -16.62 -0.08
CA CYS A 232 -19.40 -15.94 0.94
C CYS A 232 -18.47 -14.87 0.35
N LYS A 233 -18.71 -14.44 -0.89
CA LYS A 233 -17.88 -13.41 -1.56
C LYS A 233 -17.80 -12.12 -0.75
N ALA A 234 -18.93 -11.66 -0.19
CA ALA A 234 -18.95 -10.45 0.64
C ALA A 234 -18.08 -10.54 1.91
N PHE A 235 -17.86 -11.75 2.43
CA PHE A 235 -16.96 -11.98 3.55
C PHE A 235 -15.49 -12.02 3.09
N ILE A 236 -15.20 -12.70 1.97
CA ILE A 236 -13.85 -12.76 1.38
C ILE A 236 -13.36 -11.36 0.95
N ASP A 237 -14.22 -10.58 0.29
CA ASP A 237 -13.90 -9.25 -0.22
C ASP A 237 -13.48 -8.29 0.92
N GLN A 238 -13.95 -8.51 2.14
CA GLN A 238 -13.51 -7.73 3.29
C GLN A 238 -12.04 -7.96 3.63
N TYR A 239 -11.51 -9.16 3.43
CA TYR A 239 -10.15 -9.55 3.82
C TYR A 239 -9.20 -9.69 2.63
N THR A 240 -9.61 -9.24 1.45
CA THR A 240 -8.78 -9.22 0.24
C THR A 240 -8.47 -7.79 -0.18
N LYS A 241 -7.36 -7.63 -0.89
CA LYS A 241 -6.91 -6.38 -1.49
C LYS A 241 -6.65 -6.61 -2.96
N THR A 242 -7.04 -5.65 -3.78
CA THR A 242 -6.72 -5.65 -5.21
C THR A 242 -5.23 -5.40 -5.39
N LEU A 243 -4.55 -6.31 -6.07
CA LEU A 243 -3.18 -6.10 -6.52
C LEU A 243 -3.22 -5.17 -7.72
N ILE A 244 -2.61 -4.00 -7.57
CA ILE A 244 -2.41 -3.08 -8.70
C ILE A 244 -1.30 -3.68 -9.55
N SER A 245 -1.66 -4.40 -10.62
CA SER A 245 -0.68 -4.84 -11.63
C SER A 245 -0.22 -3.61 -12.40
N ARG A 246 0.98 -3.11 -12.10
CA ARG A 246 1.62 -2.09 -12.95
C ARG A 246 2.15 -2.79 -14.19
N SER A 247 1.30 -2.97 -15.20
CA SER A 247 1.80 -3.25 -16.55
C SER A 247 2.68 -2.06 -16.93
N SER A 248 3.94 -2.30 -17.26
CA SER A 248 4.75 -1.28 -17.94
C SER A 248 4.24 -1.16 -19.36
N GLU A 249 3.09 -0.50 -19.52
CA GLU A 249 2.69 0.04 -20.80
C GLU A 249 3.75 1.08 -21.16
N ILE A 250 4.65 0.67 -22.05
CA ILE A 250 5.58 1.60 -22.67
C ILE A 250 4.70 2.55 -23.47
N GLU A 251 4.58 3.81 -23.04
CA GLU A 251 3.89 4.85 -23.80
C GLU A 251 4.64 5.03 -25.13
N ILE A 252 4.14 4.41 -26.20
CA ILE A 252 4.73 4.53 -27.54
C ILE A 252 4.36 5.92 -28.07
N PRO A 253 5.34 6.83 -28.26
CA PRO A 253 5.05 8.15 -28.80
C PRO A 253 4.49 8.05 -30.22
N LYS A 254 3.52 8.90 -30.56
CA LYS A 254 2.91 8.92 -31.90
C LYS A 254 3.93 9.42 -32.94
N PRO A 255 4.09 8.76 -34.09
CA PRO A 255 4.98 9.22 -35.16
C PRO A 255 4.55 10.57 -35.72
N GLN A 256 5.49 11.49 -35.87
CA GLN A 256 5.30 12.78 -36.52
C GLN A 256 5.74 12.69 -37.99
N ILE A 257 5.28 13.60 -38.84
CA ILE A 257 5.63 13.64 -40.27
C ILE A 257 6.46 14.89 -40.53
N ASP A 258 7.65 14.71 -41.10
CA ASP A 258 8.56 15.78 -41.52
C ASP A 258 8.07 16.47 -42.81
N ALA A 259 8.62 17.65 -43.12
CA ALA A 259 8.33 18.40 -44.36
C ALA A 259 8.61 17.59 -45.66
N ASN A 260 9.46 16.56 -45.57
CA ASN A 260 9.80 15.66 -46.66
C ASN A 260 8.88 14.42 -46.74
N GLY A 261 7.79 14.38 -45.96
CA GLY A 261 6.83 13.27 -45.93
C GLY A 261 7.33 12.01 -45.21
N ARG A 262 8.45 12.09 -44.50
CA ARG A 262 9.00 10.95 -43.72
C ARG A 262 8.43 10.93 -42.32
N GLN A 263 8.13 9.74 -41.80
CA GLN A 263 7.69 9.57 -40.43
C GLN A 263 8.91 9.57 -39.51
N TYR A 264 8.85 10.29 -38.40
CA TYR A 264 9.90 10.28 -37.39
C TYR A 264 9.33 10.23 -35.98
N ILE A 265 10.12 9.66 -35.08
CA ILE A 265 9.86 9.64 -33.65
C ILE A 265 11.06 10.27 -32.96
N THR A 266 10.82 11.32 -32.20
CA THR A 266 11.78 11.94 -31.29
C THR A 266 11.58 11.39 -29.88
N THR A 267 12.56 10.65 -29.39
CA THR A 267 12.63 10.29 -27.97
C THR A 267 13.55 11.27 -27.28
N TYR A 268 12.97 12.12 -26.42
CA TYR A 268 13.68 13.12 -25.63
C TYR A 268 14.25 12.52 -24.35
N GLU A 269 15.35 13.08 -23.86
CA GLU A 269 15.95 12.76 -22.57
C GLU A 269 16.34 11.28 -22.40
N CYS A 270 17.05 10.71 -23.40
CA CYS A 270 17.72 9.43 -23.20
C CYS A 270 18.91 9.62 -22.25
N LEU A 271 18.74 9.20 -21.00
CA LEU A 271 19.75 9.35 -19.94
C LEU A 271 20.57 8.07 -19.77
N ARG A 272 21.91 8.19 -19.82
CA ARG A 272 22.81 7.14 -19.33
C ARG A 272 23.96 7.75 -18.52
N LYS A 273 24.02 7.39 -17.23
CA LYS A 273 24.94 7.99 -16.25
C LYS A 273 24.76 9.51 -16.25
N THR A 274 25.78 10.26 -16.66
CA THR A 274 25.77 11.72 -16.80
C THR A 274 25.44 12.19 -18.21
N ALA A 275 25.52 11.31 -19.22
CA ALA A 275 25.25 11.63 -20.60
C ALA A 275 23.75 11.77 -20.85
N ARG A 276 23.39 12.83 -21.58
CA ARG A 276 22.03 13.11 -22.03
C ARG A 276 22.05 13.19 -23.55
N GLY A 277 21.09 12.54 -24.19
CA GLY A 277 20.93 12.67 -25.62
C GLY A 277 19.48 12.52 -26.06
N ASP A 278 19.19 13.14 -27.18
CA ASP A 278 17.91 13.04 -27.87
C ASP A 278 18.11 12.21 -29.14
N VAL A 279 17.18 11.28 -29.38
CA VAL A 279 17.27 10.36 -30.51
C VAL A 279 16.07 10.57 -31.42
N THR A 280 16.34 10.86 -32.67
CA THR A 280 15.33 10.95 -33.71
C THR A 280 15.48 9.77 -34.66
N VAL A 281 14.45 8.95 -34.74
CA VAL A 281 14.41 7.77 -35.61
C VAL A 281 13.47 8.07 -36.77
N ARG A 282 13.94 7.92 -38.00
CA ARG A 282 13.17 8.20 -39.23
C ARG A 282 12.88 6.94 -40.04
N VAL A 283 11.67 6.89 -40.61
CA VAL A 283 11.17 5.85 -41.52
C VAL A 283 10.63 6.49 -42.81
N PRO A 284 10.98 6.00 -44.02
CA PRO A 284 11.97 4.96 -44.34
C PRO A 284 13.41 5.50 -44.26
N GLY A 285 14.35 4.65 -43.86
CA GLY A 285 15.77 5.00 -43.72
C GLY A 285 16.72 4.18 -44.60
N THR A 286 17.99 4.57 -44.60
CA THR A 286 19.11 3.95 -45.32
C THR A 286 20.10 3.24 -44.40
N GLY A 287 19.90 3.31 -43.08
CA GLY A 287 20.80 2.72 -42.08
C GLY A 287 21.90 3.67 -41.64
N LYS A 288 21.75 4.98 -41.91
CA LYS A 288 22.75 5.99 -41.52
C LYS A 288 22.49 6.44 -40.10
N ILE A 289 23.51 6.33 -39.27
CA ILE A 289 23.51 6.82 -37.89
C ILE A 289 24.40 8.07 -37.85
N SER A 290 23.83 9.21 -37.48
CA SER A 290 24.59 10.44 -37.26
C SER A 290 24.55 10.83 -35.80
N ILE A 291 25.71 11.11 -35.20
CA ILE A 291 25.86 11.54 -33.82
C ILE A 291 26.46 12.95 -33.83
N ASN A 292 25.72 13.95 -33.34
CA ASN A 292 26.14 15.36 -33.33
C ASN A 292 26.64 15.87 -34.69
N GLY A 293 26.05 15.38 -35.79
CA GLY A 293 26.46 15.71 -37.16
C GLY A 293 27.70 14.95 -37.67
N GLN A 294 28.33 14.12 -36.85
CA GLN A 294 29.39 13.19 -37.24
C GLN A 294 28.82 11.78 -37.50
N ASP A 295 29.59 10.92 -38.16
CA ASP A 295 29.24 9.52 -38.40
C ASP A 295 29.51 8.67 -37.14
N ILE A 296 29.20 7.38 -37.17
CA ILE A 296 29.47 6.38 -36.10
C ILE A 296 30.94 6.38 -35.65
N SER A 297 31.84 6.90 -36.49
CA SER A 297 33.25 7.17 -36.18
C SER A 297 33.46 8.10 -34.98
N TYR A 298 32.44 8.81 -34.50
CA TYR A 298 32.48 9.57 -33.24
C TYR A 298 32.94 8.72 -32.05
N PHE A 299 32.59 7.43 -32.02
CA PHE A 299 33.11 6.50 -31.02
C PHE A 299 34.40 5.85 -31.53
N GLU A 300 35.52 6.07 -30.87
CA GLU A 300 36.80 5.42 -31.22
C GLU A 300 36.78 3.92 -30.87
N ASP A 301 36.18 3.57 -29.74
CA ASP A 301 36.06 2.19 -29.26
C ASP A 301 34.99 1.37 -30.02
N ILE A 302 35.24 0.06 -30.15
CA ILE A 302 34.34 -0.89 -30.82
C ILE A 302 33.06 -1.12 -30.02
N GLN A 303 33.17 -1.16 -28.68
CA GLN A 303 32.07 -1.56 -27.81
C GLN A 303 30.86 -0.58 -27.85
N PRO A 304 31.03 0.76 -27.83
CA PRO A 304 29.93 1.71 -28.10
C PRO A 304 29.26 1.51 -29.46
N ARG A 305 30.03 1.18 -30.50
CA ARG A 305 29.52 0.94 -31.85
C ARG A 305 28.65 -0.32 -31.89
N GLU A 306 29.06 -1.38 -31.22
CA GLU A 306 28.24 -2.60 -31.11
C GLU A 306 26.93 -2.31 -30.40
N GLN A 307 26.95 -1.50 -29.34
CA GLN A 307 25.74 -1.19 -28.58
C GLN A 307 24.69 -0.42 -29.40
N SER A 308 25.12 0.52 -30.26
CA SER A 308 24.22 1.18 -31.22
C SER A 308 23.64 0.21 -32.26
N ARG A 309 24.37 -0.85 -32.62
CA ARG A 309 23.93 -1.84 -33.62
C ARG A 309 22.98 -2.89 -33.04
N ILE A 310 23.17 -3.30 -31.78
CA ILE A 310 22.35 -4.36 -31.14
C ILE A 310 20.87 -3.99 -31.16
N LYS A 311 20.51 -2.74 -30.83
CA LYS A 311 19.11 -2.30 -30.85
C LYS A 311 18.48 -2.32 -32.24
N CYS A 312 19.26 -2.01 -33.28
CA CYS A 312 18.83 -2.08 -34.67
C CYS A 312 18.71 -3.52 -35.18
N GLY A 313 19.54 -4.44 -34.69
CA GLY A 313 19.59 -5.83 -35.14
C GLY A 313 18.61 -6.79 -34.46
N CYS A 314 18.02 -6.42 -33.32
CA CYS A 314 17.09 -7.27 -32.58
C CYS A 314 15.66 -7.33 -33.17
N LYS A 315 15.35 -6.55 -34.20
CA LYS A 315 14.12 -6.68 -34.98
C LYS A 315 14.49 -7.17 -36.36
N ASP A 316 14.02 -8.35 -36.75
CA ASP A 316 14.18 -8.93 -38.10
C ASP A 316 13.37 -8.18 -39.18
N ASP A 317 13.32 -6.84 -39.10
CA ASP A 317 12.61 -5.98 -40.01
C ASP A 317 13.53 -5.61 -41.19
N PRO A 318 13.10 -5.76 -42.46
CA PRO A 318 13.88 -5.34 -43.63
C PRO A 318 14.00 -3.81 -43.78
N VAL A 319 13.41 -3.04 -42.87
CA VAL A 319 13.31 -1.58 -42.93
C VAL A 319 14.52 -0.97 -42.25
N LYS A 320 15.48 -0.52 -43.05
CA LYS A 320 16.60 0.30 -42.57
C LYS A 320 16.05 1.59 -41.98
N LEU A 321 16.50 1.96 -40.78
CA LEU A 321 16.14 3.20 -40.10
C LEU A 321 17.30 4.19 -40.21
N ASP A 322 17.00 5.48 -40.36
CA ASP A 322 18.00 6.54 -40.21
C ASP A 322 17.85 7.14 -38.82
N GLU A 323 18.95 7.23 -38.08
CA GLU A 323 18.97 7.73 -36.71
C GLU A 323 19.85 8.98 -36.61
N GLN A 324 19.34 10.02 -35.96
CA GLN A 324 20.15 11.16 -35.57
C GLN A 324 20.14 11.29 -34.05
N PHE A 325 21.33 11.26 -33.47
CA PHE A 325 21.60 11.46 -32.06
C PHE A 325 22.11 12.88 -31.86
N PHE A 326 21.46 13.63 -30.98
CA PHE A 326 21.98 14.87 -30.42
C PHE A 326 22.38 14.61 -28.97
N CYS A 327 23.59 15.00 -28.58
CA CYS A 327 24.15 14.73 -27.25
C CYS A 327 24.88 15.96 -26.73
N ASP A 328 24.49 16.42 -25.54
CA ASP A 328 24.89 17.72 -24.99
C ASP A 328 26.17 17.70 -24.15
N ILE A 329 26.94 16.59 -24.14
CA ILE A 329 28.21 16.53 -23.38
C ILE A 329 29.34 16.02 -24.27
N PRO A 330 30.41 16.81 -24.49
CA PRO A 330 31.45 16.49 -25.47
C PRO A 330 32.50 15.47 -25.02
N ASN A 331 32.41 14.88 -23.82
CA ASN A 331 33.44 13.92 -23.35
C ASN A 331 32.90 12.98 -22.26
N LEU A 332 32.27 11.88 -22.65
CA LEU A 332 32.16 10.69 -21.81
C LEU A 332 31.76 9.51 -22.69
N ASN A 333 32.57 8.44 -22.66
CA ASN A 333 32.33 7.18 -23.35
C ASN A 333 30.87 6.74 -23.19
N MET A 334 30.06 7.01 -24.22
CA MET A 334 28.68 6.54 -24.29
C MET A 334 28.73 5.07 -24.63
N TYR A 335 28.81 4.24 -23.61
CA TYR A 335 28.14 2.96 -23.71
C TYR A 335 26.63 3.31 -23.66
N CYS A 336 25.78 2.82 -24.56
CA CYS A 336 24.35 3.18 -24.68
C CYS A 336 23.40 2.00 -24.37
N GLY A 337 22.83 1.96 -23.16
CA GLY A 337 22.24 0.78 -22.47
C GLY A 337 21.14 0.09 -23.26
#